data_AF-A0A9W7HW86-F1
#
_entry.id   AF-A0A9W7HW86-F1
#
_cell.length_a   1.000
_cell.length_b   1.000
_cell.length_c   1.000
_cell.angle_alpha   90.00
_cell.angle_beta   90.00
_cell.angle_gamma   90.00
#
_symmetry.space_group_name_H-M   'P 1'
#
loop_
_entity.id
_entity.type
_entity.pdbx_description
1 polymer ?
#
loop_
_entity_poly.entity_id
_entity_poly.type
_entity_poly.pdbx_seq_one_letter_code
_entity_poly.pdbx_strand_id
1 'polypeptide(L)'
;MGGKAPHGIITDQCMAIGNAIEKVFPNTKYRWCSWHIMRNAKKHLNFNEDRDKIRKELRHTLYDSFSIEEFEKKWEEIGAKYKLQEVNWFNEMFNLRHQWVPVFFKGDLWASMSSTQRSESMNNFFKAFVNLNTTLKDFVQQYCLALGK
;
A
#
# COMPACT_ATOMS: atom_id res chain seq x y z
N MET A 1 -6.13 1.22 24.33
CA MET A 1 -4.66 1.14 24.09
C MET A 1 -3.97 1.92 25.20
N GLY A 2 -3.39 1.27 26.22
CA GLY A 2 -2.93 1.92 27.46
C GLY A 2 -1.70 2.82 27.32
N GLY A 3 -1.78 3.88 26.50
CA GLY A 3 -0.76 4.92 26.35
C GLY A 3 0.53 4.51 25.63
N LYS A 4 0.68 3.24 25.23
CA LYS A 4 1.88 2.74 24.54
C LYS A 4 1.81 3.02 23.03
N ALA A 5 2.91 3.53 22.48
CA ALA A 5 3.07 3.70 21.04
C ALA A 5 3.01 2.34 20.31
N PRO A 6 2.44 2.29 19.09
CA PRO A 6 2.44 1.07 18.29
C PRO A 6 3.85 0.70 17.83
N HIS A 7 4.13 -0.59 17.67
CA HIS A 7 5.43 -1.05 17.13
C HIS A 7 5.61 -0.67 15.66
N GLY A 8 4.52 -0.71 14.88
CA GLY A 8 4.54 -0.36 13.47
C GLY A 8 3.21 0.25 13.01
N ILE A 9 3.29 1.22 12.11
CA ILE A 9 2.15 1.83 11.42
C ILE A 9 2.31 1.62 9.93
N ILE A 10 1.20 1.23 9.28
CA ILE A 10 1.09 1.11 7.82
C ILE A 10 0.01 2.07 7.36
N THR A 11 0.34 2.96 6.44
CA THR A 11 -0.65 3.84 5.80
C THR A 11 -0.49 3.82 4.29
N ASP A 12 -1.36 4.53 3.60
CA ASP A 12 -1.16 4.86 2.20
C ASP A 12 -0.01 5.86 2.04
N GLN A 13 0.35 6.16 0.79
CA GLN A 13 1.37 7.14 0.48
C GLN A 13 0.88 8.55 0.88
N CYS A 14 1.24 8.99 2.08
CA CYS A 14 0.88 10.29 2.62
C CYS A 14 2.04 10.89 3.44
N MET A 15 2.66 11.94 2.91
CA MET A 15 3.78 12.61 3.58
C MET A 15 3.34 13.28 4.88
N ALA A 16 2.15 13.89 4.93
CA ALA A 16 1.65 14.54 6.13
C ALA A 16 1.50 13.57 7.30
N ILE A 17 0.98 12.37 7.03
CA ILE A 17 0.87 11.30 8.04
C ILE A 17 2.27 10.81 8.45
N GLY A 18 3.17 10.61 7.48
CA GLY A 18 4.56 10.24 7.78
C GLY A 18 5.25 11.21 8.73
N ASN A 19 5.18 12.51 8.43
CA ASN A 19 5.77 13.56 9.26
C ASN A 19 5.13 13.63 10.67
N ALA A 20 3.82 13.41 10.74
CA ALA A 20 3.11 13.37 12.03
C ALA A 20 3.53 12.15 12.86
N ILE A 21 3.70 10.98 12.25
CA ILE A 21 4.18 9.77 12.92
C ILE A 21 5.60 9.97 13.43
N GLU A 22 6.49 10.54 12.62
CA GLU A 22 7.87 10.84 13.03
C GLU A 22 7.92 11.75 14.27
N LYS A 23 7.03 12.74 14.33
CA LYS A 23 6.94 13.68 15.45
C LYS A 23 6.30 13.09 16.70
N VAL A 24 5.22 12.33 16.56
CA VAL A 24 4.40 11.84 17.69
C VAL A 24 4.87 10.47 18.20
N PHE A 25 5.40 9.64 17.30
CA PHE A 25 5.85 8.28 17.57
C PHE A 25 7.23 8.01 16.92
N PRO A 26 8.31 8.67 17.39
CA PRO A 26 9.62 8.62 16.74
C PRO A 26 10.25 7.21 16.69
N ASN A 27 9.84 6.32 17.59
CA ASN A 27 10.34 4.94 17.65
C ASN A 27 9.45 3.93 16.91
N THR A 28 8.31 4.37 16.36
CA THR A 28 7.40 3.50 15.63
C THR A 28 7.90 3.29 14.20
N LYS A 29 7.97 2.03 13.76
CA LYS A 29 8.29 1.73 12.37
C LYS A 29 7.16 2.19 11.47
N TYR A 30 7.49 2.92 10.42
CA TYR A 30 6.52 3.41 9.44
C TYR A 30 6.81 2.84 8.06
N ARG A 31 5.76 2.35 7.38
CA ARG A 31 5.85 1.92 5.99
C ARG A 31 4.59 2.24 5.21
N TRP A 32 4.72 2.37 3.90
CA TRP A 32 3.58 2.47 3.00
C TRP A 32 2.96 1.11 2.70
N CYS A 33 1.67 1.11 2.44
CA CYS A 33 0.89 -0.06 2.10
C CYS A 33 1.22 -0.52 0.67
N SER A 34 1.95 -1.63 0.55
CA SER A 34 2.36 -2.21 -0.73
C SER A 34 1.17 -2.52 -1.65
N TRP A 35 0.02 -2.89 -1.08
CA TRP A 35 -1.19 -3.12 -1.87
C TRP A 35 -1.73 -1.85 -2.51
N HIS A 36 -1.78 -0.73 -1.79
CA HIS A 36 -2.23 0.54 -2.35
C HIS A 36 -1.29 1.01 -3.46
N ILE A 37 0.02 0.77 -3.32
CA ILE A 37 1.00 1.00 -4.38
C ILE A 37 0.70 0.12 -5.59
N MET A 38 0.44 -1.18 -5.40
CA MET A 38 0.04 -2.09 -6.49
C MET A 38 -1.32 -1.76 -7.11
N ARG A 39 -2.24 -1.17 -6.35
CA ARG A 39 -3.50 -0.65 -6.87
C ARG A 39 -3.27 0.60 -7.71
N ASN A 40 -2.41 1.51 -7.25
CA ASN A 40 -2.05 2.73 -7.98
C ASN A 40 -1.21 2.45 -9.22
N ALA A 41 -0.43 1.37 -9.24
CA ALA A 41 0.26 0.88 -10.43
C ALA A 41 -0.69 0.76 -11.62
N LYS A 42 -1.95 0.35 -11.39
CA LYS A 42 -2.98 0.25 -12.44
C LYS A 42 -3.35 1.58 -13.09
N LYS A 43 -3.17 2.70 -12.38
CA LYS A 43 -3.48 4.05 -12.86
C LYS A 43 -2.30 4.68 -13.58
N HIS A 44 -1.08 4.39 -13.12
CA HIS A 44 0.14 5.03 -13.61
C HIS A 44 0.86 4.24 -14.70
N LEU A 45 0.74 2.91 -14.68
CA LEU A 45 1.31 2.06 -15.71
C LEU A 45 0.27 1.89 -16.81
N ASN A 46 0.56 2.40 -18.00
CA ASN A 46 -0.27 2.18 -19.18
C ASN A 46 -0.07 0.75 -19.68
N PHE A 47 -0.71 -0.16 -18.97
CA PHE A 47 -0.70 -1.58 -19.27
C PHE A 47 -1.50 -1.82 -20.56
N ASN A 48 -0.79 -2.00 -21.68
CA ASN A 48 -1.32 -2.43 -22.97
C ASN A 48 -1.83 -3.89 -22.89
N GLU A 49 -1.74 -4.66 -23.97
CA GLU A 49 -2.27 -6.04 -24.08
C GLU A 49 -1.75 -7.00 -22.98
N ASP A 50 -0.57 -6.74 -22.41
CA ASP A 50 0.06 -7.58 -21.38
C ASP A 50 -0.32 -7.23 -19.93
N ARG A 51 -1.37 -6.44 -19.72
CA ARG A 51 -1.80 -5.93 -18.42
C ARG A 51 -1.82 -6.95 -17.28
N ASP A 52 -2.44 -8.10 -17.50
CA ASP A 52 -2.58 -9.09 -16.44
C ASP A 52 -1.29 -9.85 -16.16
N LYS A 53 -0.44 -10.03 -17.18
CA LYS A 53 0.91 -10.58 -17.05
C LYS A 53 1.81 -9.66 -16.23
N ILE A 54 1.86 -8.36 -16.58
CA ILE A 54 2.67 -7.37 -15.87
C ILE A 54 2.25 -7.30 -14.39
N ARG A 55 0.95 -7.23 -14.14
CA ARG A 55 0.44 -7.21 -12.76
C ARG A 55 0.75 -8.47 -11.98
N LYS A 56 0.72 -9.64 -12.64
CA LYS A 56 1.08 -10.90 -12.02
C LYS A 56 2.57 -10.94 -11.68
N GLU A 57 3.43 -10.54 -12.62
CA GLU A 57 4.89 -10.47 -12.41
C GLU A 57 5.25 -9.47 -11.31
N LEU A 58 4.67 -8.26 -11.29
CA LEU A 58 4.88 -7.29 -10.22
C LEU A 58 4.49 -7.84 -8.84
N ARG A 59 3.37 -8.57 -8.74
CA ARG A 59 2.95 -9.19 -7.47
C ARG A 59 3.91 -10.29 -7.04
N HIS A 60 4.33 -11.17 -7.96
CA HIS A 60 5.30 -12.22 -7.65
C HIS A 60 6.64 -11.61 -7.22
N THR A 61 7.14 -10.60 -7.92
CA THR A 61 8.35 -9.87 -7.53
C THR A 61 8.22 -9.23 -6.15
N LEU A 62 7.05 -8.71 -5.79
CA LEU A 62 6.83 -8.07 -4.51
C LEU A 62 6.75 -9.05 -3.33
N TYR A 63 6.02 -10.16 -3.50
CA TYR A 63 5.67 -11.08 -2.41
C TYR A 63 6.55 -12.32 -2.33
N ASP A 64 7.18 -12.72 -3.45
CA ASP A 64 7.99 -13.94 -3.54
C ASP A 64 9.50 -13.66 -3.56
N SER A 65 9.92 -12.40 -3.46
CA SER A 65 11.34 -12.06 -3.29
C SER A 65 11.75 -12.17 -1.82
N PHE A 66 12.82 -12.93 -1.56
CA PHE A 66 13.32 -13.21 -0.22
C PHE A 66 14.56 -12.38 0.16
N SER A 67 15.19 -11.71 -0.81
CA SER A 67 16.28 -10.76 -0.60
C SER A 67 16.06 -9.45 -1.36
N ILE A 68 16.78 -8.39 -0.95
CA ILE A 68 16.72 -7.08 -1.61
C ILE A 68 17.23 -7.19 -3.04
N GLU A 69 18.34 -7.91 -3.23
CA GLU A 69 18.99 -8.12 -4.52
C GLU A 69 18.06 -8.88 -5.48
N GLU A 70 17.34 -9.89 -4.99
CA GLU A 70 16.36 -10.63 -5.78
C GLU A 70 15.19 -9.73 -6.22
N PHE A 71 14.69 -8.88 -5.32
CA PHE A 71 13.66 -7.90 -5.64
C PHE A 71 14.14 -6.90 -6.70
N GLU A 72 15.29 -6.28 -6.48
CA GLU A 72 15.83 -5.24 -7.37
C GLU A 72 16.07 -5.80 -8.77
N LYS A 73 16.70 -6.96 -8.87
CA LYS A 73 16.94 -7.65 -10.14
C LYS A 73 15.64 -7.94 -10.89
N LYS A 74 14.65 -8.57 -10.23
CA LYS A 74 13.35 -8.89 -10.85
C LYS A 74 12.59 -7.62 -11.26
N TRP A 75 12.70 -6.53 -10.49
CA TRP A 75 12.07 -5.26 -10.82
C TRP A 75 12.68 -4.64 -12.08
N GLU A 76 14.00 -4.65 -12.21
CA GLU A 76 14.71 -4.22 -13.42
C GLU A 76 14.36 -5.07 -14.65
N GLU A 77 14.30 -6.40 -14.49
CA GLU A 77 13.89 -7.33 -15.55
C GLU A 77 12.47 -7.02 -16.08
N ILE A 78 11.51 -6.77 -15.18
CA ILE A 78 10.15 -6.34 -15.55
C ILE A 78 10.19 -4.98 -16.27
N GLY A 79 10.98 -4.04 -15.75
CA GLY A 79 11.16 -2.72 -16.34
C GLY A 79 11.65 -2.77 -17.79
N ALA A 80 12.67 -3.60 -18.07
CA ALA A 80 13.22 -3.80 -19.40
C ALA A 80 12.25 -4.54 -20.33
N LYS A 81 11.64 -5.63 -19.84
CA LYS A 81 10.72 -6.49 -20.62
C LYS A 81 9.49 -5.73 -21.12
N TYR A 82 8.96 -4.83 -20.31
CA TYR A 82 7.73 -4.08 -20.61
C TYR A 82 7.96 -2.60 -20.92
N LYS A 83 9.23 -2.18 -21.06
CA LYS A 83 9.63 -0.79 -21.32
C LYS A 83 9.05 0.21 -20.31
N LEU A 84 8.97 -0.17 -19.04
CA LEU A 84 8.44 0.68 -17.96
C LEU A 84 9.46 1.68 -17.43
N GLN A 85 10.72 1.60 -17.86
CA GLN A 85 11.80 2.49 -17.44
C GLN A 85 11.57 3.95 -17.85
N GLU A 86 10.74 4.22 -18.87
CA GLU A 86 10.35 5.58 -19.26
C GLU A 86 9.18 6.13 -18.43
N VAL A 87 8.56 5.30 -17.57
CA VAL A 87 7.41 5.69 -16.76
C VAL A 87 7.89 6.24 -15.41
N ASN A 88 7.79 7.55 -15.22
CA ASN A 88 8.23 8.25 -14.00
C ASN A 88 7.79 7.56 -12.70
N TRP A 89 6.51 7.17 -12.63
CA TRP A 89 5.97 6.50 -11.44
C TRP A 89 6.68 5.17 -11.12
N PHE A 90 7.06 4.40 -12.14
CA PHE A 90 7.76 3.12 -11.95
C PHE A 90 9.14 3.32 -11.30
N ASN A 91 9.89 4.30 -11.80
CA ASN A 91 11.20 4.67 -11.26
C ASN A 91 11.09 5.29 -9.87
N GLU A 92 10.08 6.13 -9.63
CA GLU A 92 9.82 6.72 -8.32
C GLU A 92 9.53 5.64 -7.27
N MET A 93 8.68 4.66 -7.59
CA MET A 93 8.39 3.54 -6.70
C MET A 93 9.61 2.66 -6.43
N PHE A 94 10.52 2.52 -7.41
CA PHE A 94 11.80 1.86 -7.21
C PHE A 94 12.73 2.64 -6.27
N ASN A 95 12.84 3.96 -6.43
CA ASN A 95 13.65 4.80 -5.55
C ASN A 95 13.13 4.77 -4.09
N LEU A 96 11.81 4.70 -3.93
CA LEU A 96 11.14 4.66 -2.63
C LEU A 96 10.92 3.24 -2.11
N ARG A 97 11.52 2.21 -2.73
CA ARG A 97 11.29 0.78 -2.41
C ARG A 97 11.48 0.43 -0.93
N HIS A 98 12.43 1.07 -0.26
CA HIS A 98 12.70 0.89 1.17
C HIS A 98 11.51 1.28 2.06
N GLN A 99 10.56 2.07 1.57
CA GLN A 99 9.38 2.50 2.32
C GLN A 99 8.20 1.53 2.21
N TRP A 100 8.21 0.56 1.29
CA TRP A 100 7.01 -0.23 1.00
C TRP A 100 7.22 -1.68 0.57
N VAL A 101 8.43 -2.06 0.16
CA VAL A 101 8.72 -3.42 -0.28
C VAL A 101 8.95 -4.31 0.94
N PRO A 102 8.22 -5.44 1.10
CA PRO A 102 8.27 -6.28 2.29
C PRO A 102 9.68 -6.74 2.70
N VAL A 103 10.56 -7.01 1.74
CA VAL A 103 11.90 -7.54 2.01
C VAL A 103 12.80 -6.57 2.80
N PHE A 104 12.55 -5.25 2.70
CA PHE A 104 13.26 -4.24 3.50
C PHE A 104 12.84 -4.22 4.98
N PHE A 105 11.73 -4.88 5.30
CA PHE A 105 11.18 -4.99 6.66
C PHE A 105 11.35 -6.41 7.23
N LYS A 106 12.19 -7.24 6.60
CA LYS A 106 12.45 -8.62 7.03
C LYS A 106 13.14 -8.59 8.39
N GLY A 107 12.43 -9.02 9.43
CA GLY A 107 12.88 -8.98 10.83
C GLY A 107 11.90 -8.23 11.75
N ASP A 108 11.04 -7.38 11.19
CA ASP A 108 9.98 -6.70 11.93
C ASP A 108 8.70 -7.55 11.94
N LEU A 109 8.07 -7.69 13.11
CA LEU A 109 6.85 -8.49 13.26
C LEU A 109 5.62 -7.67 12.85
N TRP A 110 5.21 -7.78 11.59
CA TRP A 110 4.02 -7.09 11.07
C TRP A 110 2.72 -7.87 11.23
N ALA A 111 2.70 -8.97 12.01
CA ALA A 111 1.51 -9.73 12.44
C ALA A 111 0.40 -9.86 11.38
N SER A 112 0.75 -10.28 10.15
CA SER A 112 -0.16 -10.41 8.99
C SER A 112 -0.82 -9.11 8.47
N MET A 113 -0.42 -7.93 8.94
CA MET A 113 -0.83 -6.61 8.43
C MET A 113 -0.30 -6.30 7.01
N SER A 114 0.50 -7.21 6.43
CA SER A 114 0.79 -7.21 4.99
C SER A 114 -0.41 -7.66 4.14
N SER A 115 -1.41 -8.31 4.75
CA SER A 115 -2.66 -8.67 4.08
C SER A 115 -3.70 -7.56 4.23
N THR A 116 -4.29 -7.12 3.12
CA THR A 116 -5.27 -6.04 3.09
C THR A 116 -6.68 -6.45 3.50
N GLN A 117 -6.86 -7.69 3.93
CA GLN A 117 -8.16 -8.26 4.25
C GLN A 117 -8.93 -7.44 5.28
N ARG A 118 -8.25 -6.82 6.25
CA ARG A 118 -8.91 -6.04 7.31
C ARG A 118 -9.37 -4.65 6.86
N SER A 119 -8.53 -3.86 6.21
CA SER A 119 -8.91 -2.50 5.78
C SER A 119 -9.85 -2.51 4.59
N GLU A 120 -9.70 -3.45 3.65
CA GLU A 120 -10.60 -3.57 2.50
C GLU A 120 -11.96 -4.12 2.87
N SER A 121 -12.04 -5.10 3.78
CA SER A 121 -13.33 -5.60 4.29
C SER A 121 -14.13 -4.45 4.89
N MET A 122 -13.48 -3.64 5.74
CA MET A 122 -14.13 -2.48 6.35
C MET A 122 -14.53 -1.42 5.31
N ASN A 123 -13.64 -1.11 4.36
CA ASN A 123 -13.96 -0.14 3.31
C ASN A 123 -15.11 -0.63 2.40
N ASN A 124 -15.12 -1.91 2.03
CA ASN A 124 -16.21 -2.48 1.24
C ASN A 124 -17.53 -2.55 2.02
N PHE A 125 -17.48 -2.81 3.32
CA PHE A 125 -18.64 -2.71 4.19
C PHE A 125 -19.27 -1.31 4.15
N PHE A 126 -18.47 -0.26 4.34
CA PHE A 126 -18.96 1.12 4.34
C PHE A 126 -19.38 1.63 2.96
N LYS A 127 -18.83 1.13 1.85
CA LYS A 127 -19.28 1.51 0.50
C LYS A 127 -20.76 1.23 0.22
N ALA A 128 -21.39 0.33 0.98
CA ALA A 128 -22.83 0.11 0.90
C ALA A 128 -23.66 1.26 1.52
N PHE A 129 -23.05 2.08 2.36
CA PHE A 129 -23.70 3.14 3.15
C PHE A 129 -23.26 4.55 2.74
N VAL A 130 -22.02 4.73 2.25
CA VAL A 130 -21.45 6.04 1.90
C VAL A 130 -20.82 6.05 0.51
N ASN A 131 -21.00 7.15 -0.22
CA ASN A 131 -20.44 7.38 -1.55
C ASN A 131 -20.00 8.85 -1.74
N LEU A 132 -19.50 9.19 -2.94
CA LEU A 132 -18.97 10.53 -3.23
C LEU A 132 -20.00 11.67 -3.11
N ASN A 133 -21.30 11.35 -3.17
CA ASN A 133 -22.39 12.32 -3.04
C ASN A 133 -22.93 12.41 -1.61
N THR A 134 -22.42 11.59 -0.67
CA THR A 134 -22.83 11.64 0.73
C THR A 134 -22.30 12.92 1.38
N THR A 135 -23.20 13.77 1.87
CA THR A 135 -22.80 14.99 2.59
C THR A 135 -22.18 14.65 3.94
N LEU A 136 -21.41 15.58 4.53
CA LEU A 136 -20.80 15.36 5.85
C LEU A 136 -21.85 15.07 6.95
N LYS A 137 -23.04 15.70 6.85
CA LYS A 137 -24.15 15.46 7.77
C LYS A 137 -24.70 14.04 7.61
N ASP A 138 -24.94 13.64 6.37
CA ASP A 138 -25.47 12.30 6.07
C ASP A 138 -24.45 11.22 6.42
N PHE A 139 -23.16 11.50 6.28
CA PHE A 139 -22.08 10.60 6.65
C PHE A 139 -22.18 10.15 8.11
N VAL A 140 -22.40 11.08 9.05
CA VAL A 140 -22.52 10.75 10.48
C VAL A 140 -23.69 9.79 10.71
N GLN A 141 -24.83 10.05 10.08
CA GLN A 141 -26.02 9.20 10.21
C GLN A 141 -25.80 7.82 9.58
N GLN A 142 -25.26 7.76 8.37
CA GLN A 142 -24.96 6.51 7.66
C GLN A 142 -23.89 5.69 8.38
N TYR A 143 -22.91 6.34 8.98
CA TYR A 143 -21.88 5.69 9.79
C TYR A 143 -22.47 5.02 11.03
N CYS A 144 -23.34 5.71 11.78
CA CYS A 144 -24.04 5.12 12.93
C CYS A 144 -24.95 3.95 12.51
N LEU A 145 -25.65 4.06 11.38
CA LEU A 145 -26.48 2.98 10.85
C LEU A 145 -25.67 1.75 10.46
N ALA A 146 -24.50 1.95 9.86
CA ALA A 146 -23.60 0.87 9.49
C ALA A 146 -23.07 0.13 10.72
N LEU A 147 -22.73 0.84 11.80
CA LEU A 147 -22.21 0.23 13.04
C LEU A 147 -23.26 -0.36 13.98
N GLY A 148 -24.55 -0.05 13.75
CA GLY A 148 -25.67 -0.56 14.55
C GLY A 148 -26.19 -1.95 14.12
N LYS A 149 -25.57 -2.58 13.11
CA LYS A 149 -25.83 -3.94 12.66
C LYS A 149 -24.69 -4.86 13.07
#